data_AF-A0A5Q4FMN2-F1
#
_entry.id   AF-A0A5Q4FMN2-F1
#
_cell.length_a   1.000
_cell.length_b   1.000
_cell.length_c   1.000
_cell.angle_alpha   90.00
_cell.angle_beta   90.00
_cell.angle_gamma   90.00
#
_symmetry.space_group_name_H-M   'P 1'
#
loop_
_entity.id
_entity.type
_entity.pdbx_description
1 polymer ?
#
loop_
_entity_poly.entity_id
_entity_poly.type
_entity_poly.pdbx_seq_one_letter_code
_entity_poly.pdbx_strand_id
1 'polypeptide(L)'
;GAFALGWTGGNRQWQHYEKAYMILAGLATPLVLSVHTIVSFDFAVSIIPGWHTTIFPPYFVAGAIFSGFAMVLTLMIISRKLYGLEDIMTVDHIEKMNIIILVTGMMVGFAYGMEFFIAWYGGFEYEKFIFINRALGPYAWAYWTMITCNVIAPQFFWVKKFRRNVTLTFILSIVINIGMWFERFVIVVSSLATDYLPSSWGYFTPTYVDVLTYVGTFGLFLTFFLLFLRFLPMVAIAEIKAVLPQANPAYYRNGNGHSSKSE
;
A
#
# COMPACT_ATOMS: atom_id res chain seq x y z
N GLY A 1 11.66 22.19 -21.54
CA GLY A 1 12.50 22.72 -20.44
C GLY A 1 13.83 21.99 -20.40
N ALA A 2 14.79 22.46 -19.61
CA ALA A 2 16.14 21.88 -19.52
C ALA A 2 16.14 20.36 -19.20
N PHE A 3 15.20 19.91 -18.35
CA PHE A 3 15.05 18.49 -17.99
C PHE A 3 14.64 17.56 -19.15
N ALA A 4 14.25 18.10 -20.30
CA ALA A 4 13.98 17.28 -21.49
C ALA A 4 15.27 16.75 -22.14
N LEU A 5 16.46 17.26 -21.77
CA LEU A 5 17.77 16.78 -22.24
C LEU A 5 17.87 16.62 -23.77
N GLY A 6 17.19 17.47 -24.54
CA GLY A 6 17.15 17.39 -26.00
C GLY A 6 16.34 16.22 -26.56
N TRP A 7 15.33 15.72 -25.84
CA TRP A 7 14.42 14.69 -26.32
C TRP A 7 13.67 15.13 -27.59
N THR A 8 13.85 14.40 -28.69
CA THR A 8 13.21 14.66 -29.99
C THR A 8 12.18 13.59 -30.36
N GLY A 9 12.09 12.50 -29.60
CA GLY A 9 11.18 11.39 -29.86
C GLY A 9 11.59 10.53 -31.07
N GLY A 10 12.87 10.51 -31.42
CA GLY A 10 13.37 9.70 -32.54
C GLY A 10 13.31 8.20 -32.27
N ASN A 11 13.23 7.37 -33.32
CA ASN A 11 13.12 5.91 -33.21
C ASN A 11 14.23 5.29 -32.32
N ARG A 12 15.47 5.74 -32.49
CA ARG A 12 16.61 5.27 -31.67
C ARG A 12 16.43 5.62 -30.18
N GLN A 13 15.90 6.80 -29.87
CA GLN A 13 15.66 7.22 -28.48
C GLN A 13 14.59 6.35 -27.83
N TRP A 14 13.49 6.06 -28.54
CA TRP A 14 12.42 5.17 -28.05
C TRP A 14 12.90 3.74 -27.81
N GLN A 15 13.67 3.16 -28.75
CA GLN A 15 14.22 1.81 -28.58
C GLN A 15 15.14 1.69 -27.36
N HIS A 16 15.93 2.72 -27.05
CA HIS A 16 16.77 2.73 -25.84
C HIS A 16 15.95 3.00 -24.58
N TYR A 17 14.96 3.90 -24.64
CA TYR A 17 14.07 4.21 -23.53
C TYR A 17 13.29 2.98 -23.07
N GLU A 18 12.66 2.23 -23.99
CA GLU A 18 11.90 1.02 -23.63
C GLU A 18 12.79 -0.06 -23.01
N LYS A 19 14.00 -0.28 -23.55
CA LYS A 19 14.97 -1.21 -22.96
C LYS A 19 15.38 -0.78 -21.56
N ALA A 20 15.68 0.51 -21.36
CA ALA A 20 16.02 1.04 -20.05
C ALA A 20 14.84 0.91 -19.07
N TYR A 21 13.62 1.22 -19.51
CA TYR A 21 12.40 1.07 -18.72
C TYR A 21 12.20 -0.37 -18.24
N MET A 22 12.37 -1.36 -19.13
CA MET A 22 12.27 -2.78 -18.76
C MET A 22 13.36 -3.21 -17.78
N ILE A 23 14.62 -2.80 -18.00
CA ILE A 23 15.72 -3.12 -17.08
C ILE A 23 15.46 -2.52 -15.70
N LEU A 24 15.08 -1.23 -15.65
CA LEU A 24 14.78 -0.56 -14.39
C LEU A 24 13.57 -1.18 -13.69
N ALA A 25 12.52 -1.57 -14.40
CA ALA A 25 11.38 -2.28 -13.82
C ALA A 25 11.81 -3.65 -13.23
N GLY A 26 12.67 -4.38 -13.95
CA GLY A 26 13.24 -5.65 -13.50
C GLY A 26 14.14 -5.52 -12.27
N LEU A 27 14.91 -4.43 -12.15
CA LEU A 27 15.77 -4.16 -10.99
C LEU A 27 15.00 -3.57 -9.81
N ALA A 28 14.01 -2.71 -10.07
CA ALA A 28 13.21 -2.06 -9.04
C ALA A 28 12.30 -3.05 -8.31
N THR A 29 11.80 -4.09 -8.98
CA THR A 29 10.89 -5.06 -8.35
C THR A 29 11.54 -5.82 -7.19
N PRO A 30 12.72 -6.47 -7.34
CA PRO A 30 13.45 -7.05 -6.22
C PRO A 30 13.88 -6.02 -5.18
N LEU A 31 14.22 -4.80 -5.61
CA LEU A 31 14.61 -3.72 -4.69
C LEU A 31 13.45 -3.33 -3.75
N VAL A 32 12.24 -3.19 -4.27
CA VAL A 32 11.06 -2.85 -3.44
C VAL A 32 10.79 -3.95 -2.40
N LEU A 33 10.93 -5.22 -2.79
CA LEU A 33 10.82 -6.36 -1.88
C LEU A 33 11.92 -6.35 -0.82
N SER A 34 13.18 -6.09 -1.22
CA SER A 34 14.32 -6.12 -0.31
C SER A 34 14.30 -4.96 0.68
N VAL A 35 13.94 -3.74 0.27
CA VAL A 35 13.91 -2.57 1.15
C VAL A 35 12.93 -2.78 2.31
N HIS A 36 11.71 -3.25 2.03
CA HIS A 36 10.73 -3.52 3.09
C HIS A 36 11.10 -4.75 3.92
N THR A 37 11.77 -5.74 3.33
CA THR A 37 12.33 -6.88 4.06
C THR A 37 13.43 -6.45 5.02
N ILE A 38 14.31 -5.53 4.64
CA ILE A 38 15.37 -5.00 5.50
C ILE A 38 14.77 -4.25 6.69
N VAL A 39 13.80 -3.36 6.45
CA VAL A 39 13.09 -2.67 7.55
C VAL A 39 12.37 -3.68 8.46
N SER A 40 11.86 -4.76 7.89
CA SER A 40 11.28 -5.84 8.68
C SER A 40 12.31 -6.61 9.52
N PHE A 41 13.56 -6.72 9.06
CA PHE A 41 14.61 -7.41 9.80
C PHE A 41 15.05 -6.66 11.06
N ASP A 42 14.89 -5.35 11.12
CA ASP A 42 15.12 -4.56 12.33
C ASP A 42 14.28 -5.08 13.53
N PHE A 43 13.11 -5.68 13.25
CA PHE A 43 12.28 -6.35 14.24
C PHE A 43 12.53 -7.86 14.28
N ALA A 44 12.48 -8.53 13.13
CA ALA A 44 12.48 -9.99 13.05
C ALA A 44 13.74 -10.67 13.62
N VAL A 45 14.88 -9.98 13.55
CA VAL A 45 16.17 -10.49 14.06
C VAL A 45 16.34 -10.23 15.56
N SER A 46 15.51 -9.38 16.15
CA SER A 46 15.50 -9.13 17.59
C SER A 46 15.11 -10.38 18.38
N ILE A 47 15.53 -10.43 19.65
CA ILE A 47 15.15 -11.47 20.62
C ILE A 47 13.87 -11.12 21.39
N ILE A 48 13.23 -9.99 21.07
CA ILE A 48 12.02 -9.55 21.75
C ILE A 48 10.84 -10.46 21.37
N PRO A 49 10.09 -10.99 22.36
CA PRO A 49 8.96 -11.87 22.09
C PRO A 49 7.85 -11.08 21.38
N GLY A 50 7.26 -11.68 20.35
CA GLY A 50 6.33 -11.00 19.45
C GLY A 50 6.99 -10.19 18.31
N TRP A 51 8.32 -10.07 18.30
CA TRP A 51 9.11 -9.58 17.15
C TRP A 51 9.91 -10.70 16.48
N HIS A 52 10.44 -11.63 17.26
CA HIS A 52 11.24 -12.74 16.75
C HIS A 52 10.40 -13.72 15.94
N THR A 53 10.18 -13.44 14.66
CA THR A 53 9.40 -14.30 13.77
C THR A 53 9.86 -14.23 12.33
N THR A 54 9.76 -15.36 11.63
CA THR A 54 10.20 -15.53 10.24
C THR A 54 9.16 -15.10 9.22
N ILE A 55 7.91 -14.87 9.64
CA ILE A 55 6.83 -14.44 8.73
C ILE A 55 6.87 -12.94 8.43
N PHE A 56 7.58 -12.15 9.24
CA PHE A 56 7.59 -10.69 9.15
C PHE A 56 8.03 -10.15 7.78
N PRO A 57 9.12 -10.62 7.15
CA PRO A 57 9.57 -10.04 5.88
C PRO A 57 8.51 -10.06 4.75
N PRO A 58 7.91 -11.22 4.38
CA PRO A 58 6.85 -11.22 3.37
C PRO A 58 5.57 -10.51 3.84
N TYR A 59 5.28 -10.53 5.15
CA TYR A 59 4.13 -9.85 5.73
C TYR A 59 4.25 -8.31 5.65
N PHE A 60 5.39 -7.73 6.01
CA PHE A 60 5.65 -6.29 5.92
C PHE A 60 5.59 -5.81 4.47
N VAL A 61 6.08 -6.62 3.53
CA VAL A 61 5.96 -6.34 2.09
C VAL A 61 4.49 -6.33 1.65
N ALA A 62 3.70 -7.34 2.05
CA ALA A 62 2.27 -7.37 1.73
C ALA A 62 1.53 -6.17 2.33
N GLY A 63 1.87 -5.80 3.57
CA GLY A 63 1.37 -4.61 4.24
C GLY A 63 1.74 -3.31 3.52
N ALA A 64 2.98 -3.19 3.03
CA ALA A 64 3.42 -2.01 2.28
C ALA A 64 2.65 -1.83 0.97
N ILE A 65 2.36 -2.93 0.25
CA ILE A 65 1.52 -2.88 -0.95
C ILE A 65 0.08 -2.49 -0.55
N PHE A 66 -0.46 -3.09 0.50
CA PHE A 66 -1.81 -2.82 0.98
C PHE A 66 -2.03 -1.34 1.36
N SER A 67 -1.18 -0.77 2.21
CA SER A 67 -1.26 0.65 2.61
C SER A 67 -0.89 1.59 1.46
N GLY A 68 0.11 1.23 0.65
CA GLY A 68 0.54 2.03 -0.49
C GLY A 68 -0.58 2.24 -1.50
N PHE A 69 -1.26 1.17 -1.91
CA PHE A 69 -2.40 1.28 -2.83
C PHE A 69 -3.57 2.05 -2.21
N ALA A 70 -3.83 1.91 -0.90
CA ALA A 70 -4.86 2.68 -0.21
C ALA A 70 -4.53 4.19 -0.21
N MET A 71 -3.27 4.57 0.06
CA MET A 71 -2.85 5.97 -0.03
C MET A 71 -2.94 6.51 -1.47
N VAL A 72 -2.51 5.74 -2.47
CA VAL A 72 -2.64 6.13 -3.89
C VAL A 72 -4.10 6.35 -4.25
N LEU A 73 -5.03 5.46 -3.87
CA LEU A 73 -6.46 5.65 -4.13
C LEU A 73 -7.01 6.92 -3.49
N THR A 74 -6.59 7.22 -2.25
CA THR A 74 -7.03 8.43 -1.54
C THR A 74 -6.66 9.70 -2.34
N LEU A 75 -5.39 9.80 -2.75
CA LEU A 75 -4.89 10.94 -3.51
C LEU A 75 -5.43 10.97 -4.95
N MET A 76 -5.54 9.81 -5.59
CA MET A 76 -6.05 9.65 -6.95
C MET A 76 -7.51 10.05 -7.04
N ILE A 77 -8.36 9.68 -6.08
CA ILE A 77 -9.78 10.05 -6.09
C ILE A 77 -9.95 11.56 -5.91
N ILE A 78 -9.16 12.18 -5.02
CA ILE A 78 -9.15 13.64 -4.82
C ILE A 78 -8.70 14.34 -6.11
N SER A 79 -7.55 13.96 -6.68
CA SER A 79 -7.01 14.60 -7.89
C SER A 79 -7.92 14.37 -9.10
N ARG A 80 -8.50 13.17 -9.24
CA ARG A 80 -9.51 12.84 -10.26
C ARG A 80 -10.65 13.83 -10.26
N LYS A 81 -11.18 14.19 -9.07
CA LYS A 81 -12.31 15.10 -8.96
C LYS A 81 -11.93 16.56 -9.15
N LEU A 82 -10.82 17.00 -8.56
CA LEU A 82 -10.37 18.40 -8.62
C LEU A 82 -9.92 18.82 -10.02
N TYR A 83 -9.27 17.93 -10.76
CA TYR A 83 -8.73 18.21 -12.09
C TYR A 83 -9.58 17.67 -13.24
N GLY A 84 -10.76 17.08 -12.95
CA GLY A 84 -11.68 16.58 -13.97
C GLY A 84 -11.12 15.43 -14.81
N LEU A 85 -10.24 14.59 -14.25
CA LEU A 85 -9.54 13.52 -14.97
C LEU A 85 -10.34 12.21 -15.02
N GLU A 86 -11.67 12.31 -15.03
CA GLU A 86 -12.58 11.18 -14.90
C GLU A 86 -12.53 10.21 -16.09
N ASP A 87 -12.21 10.72 -17.29
CA ASP A 87 -12.08 9.96 -18.54
C ASP A 87 -10.78 9.16 -18.64
N ILE A 88 -9.73 9.62 -17.93
CA ILE A 88 -8.42 8.95 -17.90
C ILE A 88 -8.37 7.98 -16.73
N MET A 89 -8.72 8.46 -15.52
CA MET A 89 -8.76 7.65 -14.31
C MET A 89 -10.14 7.05 -14.12
N THR A 90 -10.45 6.07 -14.98
CA THR A 90 -11.77 5.42 -15.02
C THR A 90 -12.07 4.61 -13.75
N VAL A 91 -13.34 4.28 -13.54
CA VAL A 91 -13.79 3.40 -12.44
C VAL A 91 -13.15 2.01 -12.55
N ASP A 92 -12.76 1.56 -13.74
CA ASP A 92 -12.10 0.28 -13.92
C ASP A 92 -10.71 0.25 -13.29
N HIS A 93 -9.95 1.35 -13.35
CA HIS A 93 -8.68 1.48 -12.64
C HIS A 93 -8.89 1.34 -11.12
N ILE A 94 -9.90 2.04 -10.58
CA ILE A 94 -10.27 1.96 -9.16
C ILE A 94 -10.65 0.52 -8.78
N GLU A 95 -11.47 -0.17 -9.59
CA GLU A 95 -11.85 -1.56 -9.32
C GLU A 95 -10.64 -2.50 -9.30
N LYS A 96 -9.71 -2.37 -10.26
CA LYS A 96 -8.50 -3.22 -10.30
C LYS A 96 -7.59 -2.96 -9.11
N MET A 97 -7.41 -1.70 -8.71
CA MET A 97 -6.66 -1.35 -7.49
C MET A 97 -7.32 -1.92 -6.23
N ASN A 98 -8.65 -1.86 -6.12
CA ASN A 98 -9.39 -2.45 -5.00
C ASN A 98 -9.23 -3.97 -4.92
N ILE A 99 -9.06 -4.67 -6.06
CA ILE A 99 -8.76 -6.10 -6.07
C ILE A 99 -7.37 -6.37 -5.51
N ILE A 100 -6.36 -5.56 -5.85
CA ILE A 100 -5.01 -5.69 -5.28
C ILE A 100 -5.06 -5.50 -3.75
N ILE A 101 -5.77 -4.47 -3.28
CA ILE A 101 -5.98 -4.22 -1.85
C ILE A 101 -6.69 -5.40 -1.17
N LEU A 102 -7.69 -6.00 -1.81
CA LEU A 102 -8.36 -7.18 -1.28
C LEU A 102 -7.39 -8.35 -1.12
N VAL A 103 -6.60 -8.65 -2.15
CA VAL A 103 -5.64 -9.77 -2.14
C VAL A 103 -4.59 -9.57 -1.04
N THR A 104 -3.96 -8.39 -0.98
CA THR A 104 -2.93 -8.13 0.02
C THR A 104 -3.51 -7.99 1.43
N GLY A 105 -4.72 -7.45 1.58
CA GLY A 105 -5.44 -7.43 2.85
C GLY A 105 -5.74 -8.84 3.39
N MET A 106 -6.08 -9.78 2.50
CA MET A 106 -6.24 -11.20 2.89
C MET A 106 -4.91 -11.83 3.30
N MET A 107 -3.80 -11.51 2.62
CA MET A 107 -2.46 -12.00 3.01
C MET A 107 -2.05 -11.46 4.40
N VAL A 108 -2.31 -10.19 4.67
CA VAL A 108 -2.09 -9.55 5.98
C VAL A 108 -2.96 -10.21 7.05
N GLY A 109 -4.26 -10.42 6.77
CA GLY A 109 -5.16 -11.13 7.69
C GLY A 109 -4.74 -12.57 7.97
N PHE A 110 -4.24 -13.28 6.96
CA PHE A 110 -3.65 -14.60 7.12
C PHE A 110 -2.42 -14.57 8.04
N ALA A 111 -1.52 -13.60 7.87
CA ALA A 111 -0.35 -13.45 8.73
C ALA A 111 -0.74 -13.23 10.21
N TYR A 112 -1.74 -12.38 10.49
CA TYR A 112 -2.27 -12.21 11.85
C TYR A 112 -2.79 -13.52 12.46
N GLY A 113 -3.53 -14.30 11.66
CA GLY A 113 -4.04 -15.60 12.09
C GLY A 113 -2.91 -16.60 12.37
N MET A 114 -1.89 -16.61 11.51
CA MET A 114 -0.71 -17.47 11.67
C MET A 114 0.13 -17.10 12.89
N GLU A 115 0.28 -15.82 13.18
CA GLU A 115 0.97 -15.35 14.40
C GLU A 115 0.27 -15.86 15.66
N PHE A 116 -1.06 -15.72 15.74
CA PHE A 116 -1.82 -16.21 16.87
C PHE A 116 -1.76 -17.75 16.98
N PHE A 117 -1.83 -18.44 15.84
CA PHE A 117 -1.71 -19.90 15.78
C PHE A 117 -0.34 -20.37 16.28
N ILE A 118 0.75 -19.75 15.82
CA ILE A 118 2.11 -20.10 16.23
C ILE A 118 2.34 -19.79 17.71
N ALA A 119 1.84 -18.66 18.22
CA ALA A 119 1.94 -18.34 19.64
C ALA A 119 1.22 -19.36 20.54
N TRP A 120 0.10 -19.91 20.07
CA TRP A 120 -0.60 -20.99 20.75
C TRP A 120 0.10 -22.34 20.61
N TYR A 121 0.60 -22.66 19.41
CA TYR A 121 1.25 -23.94 19.07
C TYR A 121 2.67 -24.08 19.64
N GLY A 122 3.44 -22.99 19.66
CA GLY A 122 4.86 -22.96 20.00
C GLY A 122 5.17 -23.22 21.48
N GLY A 123 4.18 -23.15 22.36
CA GLY A 123 4.31 -23.51 23.77
C GLY A 123 5.20 -22.59 24.62
N PHE A 124 5.76 -21.52 24.05
CA PHE A 124 6.59 -20.56 24.76
C PHE A 124 5.73 -19.54 25.51
N GLU A 125 5.87 -19.48 26.83
CA GLU A 125 4.97 -18.72 27.71
C GLU A 125 4.99 -17.21 27.43
N TYR A 126 6.16 -16.63 27.12
CA TYR A 126 6.28 -15.19 26.85
C TYR A 126 5.62 -14.78 25.53
N GLU A 127 5.72 -15.60 24.47
CA GLU A 127 5.00 -15.35 23.21
C GLU A 127 3.49 -15.45 23.42
N LYS A 128 3.03 -16.52 24.09
CA LYS A 128 1.61 -16.69 24.41
C LYS A 128 1.09 -15.52 25.24
N PHE A 129 1.84 -15.07 26.25
CA PHE A 129 1.49 -13.92 27.07
C PHE A 129 1.35 -12.65 26.23
N ILE A 130 2.27 -12.35 25.32
CA ILE A 130 2.22 -11.13 24.50
C ILE A 130 1.02 -11.12 23.57
N PHE A 131 0.68 -12.23 22.92
CA PHE A 131 -0.52 -12.27 22.07
C PHE A 131 -1.81 -12.15 22.86
N ILE A 132 -1.87 -12.70 24.07
CA ILE A 132 -2.98 -12.46 25.00
C ILE A 132 -3.02 -10.99 25.44
N ASN A 133 -1.86 -10.40 25.77
CA ASN A 133 -1.75 -9.02 26.21
C ASN A 133 -2.10 -8.03 25.09
N ARG A 134 -1.80 -8.35 23.82
CA ARG A 134 -2.28 -7.58 22.66
C ARG A 134 -3.80 -7.55 22.60
N ALA A 135 -4.47 -8.66 22.89
CA ALA A 135 -5.93 -8.77 22.80
C ALA A 135 -6.69 -8.24 24.03
N LEU A 136 -6.13 -8.39 25.23
CA LEU A 136 -6.81 -8.12 26.51
C LEU A 136 -6.10 -7.08 27.39
N GLY A 137 -4.90 -6.67 27.03
CA GLY A 137 -4.07 -5.78 27.82
C GLY A 137 -4.34 -4.28 27.59
N PRO A 138 -3.43 -3.41 28.08
CA PRO A 138 -3.60 -1.95 28.02
C PRO A 138 -3.76 -1.39 26.61
N TYR A 139 -3.20 -2.07 25.59
CA TYR A 139 -3.29 -1.68 24.19
C TYR A 139 -4.34 -2.46 23.39
N ALA A 140 -5.27 -3.15 24.05
CA ALA A 140 -6.33 -3.90 23.38
C ALA A 140 -7.13 -3.04 22.41
N TRP A 141 -7.40 -1.77 22.77
CA TRP A 141 -8.09 -0.82 21.90
C TRP A 141 -7.36 -0.61 20.55
N ALA A 142 -6.03 -0.55 20.56
CA ALA A 142 -5.23 -0.38 19.35
C ALA A 142 -5.22 -1.66 18.51
N TYR A 143 -5.10 -2.83 19.16
CA TYR A 143 -5.14 -4.12 18.48
C TYR A 143 -6.49 -4.40 17.82
N TRP A 144 -7.61 -4.19 18.52
CA TRP A 144 -8.94 -4.41 17.95
C TRP A 144 -9.27 -3.40 16.85
N THR A 145 -8.79 -2.16 16.96
CA THR A 145 -8.90 -1.16 15.88
C THR A 145 -8.12 -1.62 14.66
N MET A 146 -6.87 -2.06 14.83
CA MET A 146 -6.05 -2.62 13.75
C MET A 146 -6.76 -3.78 13.05
N ILE A 147 -7.21 -4.80 13.80
CA ILE A 147 -7.89 -5.98 13.23
C ILE A 147 -9.16 -5.57 12.50
N THR A 148 -9.99 -4.70 13.09
CA THR A 148 -11.23 -4.23 12.46
C THR A 148 -10.93 -3.51 11.14
N CYS A 149 -9.98 -2.57 11.14
CA CYS A 149 -9.63 -1.82 9.94
C CYS A 149 -8.97 -2.69 8.86
N ASN A 150 -8.01 -3.53 9.21
CA ASN A 150 -7.22 -4.27 8.22
C ASN A 150 -7.89 -5.56 7.75
N VAL A 151 -8.65 -6.24 8.61
CA VAL A 151 -9.28 -7.51 8.25
C VAL A 151 -10.67 -7.29 7.67
N ILE A 152 -11.49 -6.40 8.24
CA ILE A 152 -12.89 -6.22 7.84
C ILE A 152 -13.02 -5.26 6.65
N ALA A 153 -12.29 -4.13 6.63
CA ALA A 153 -12.43 -3.13 5.58
C ALA A 153 -12.19 -3.70 4.15
N PRO A 154 -11.18 -4.55 3.91
CA PRO A 154 -10.98 -5.12 2.58
C PRO A 154 -12.09 -6.07 2.16
N GLN A 155 -12.79 -6.74 3.08
CA GLN A 155 -13.83 -7.72 2.71
C GLN A 155 -15.02 -7.10 1.98
N PHE A 156 -15.27 -5.79 2.18
CA PHE A 156 -16.27 -5.08 1.41
C PHE A 156 -15.97 -5.11 -0.10
N PHE A 157 -14.70 -5.28 -0.49
CA PHE A 157 -14.29 -5.41 -1.88
C PHE A 157 -14.58 -6.77 -2.51
N TRP A 158 -15.16 -7.75 -1.81
CA TRP A 158 -15.69 -8.95 -2.48
C TRP A 158 -16.87 -8.62 -3.40
N VAL A 159 -17.72 -7.70 -2.97
CA VAL A 159 -18.92 -7.30 -3.69
C VAL A 159 -18.56 -6.30 -4.79
N LYS A 160 -18.80 -6.66 -6.05
CA LYS A 160 -18.50 -5.81 -7.22
C LYS A 160 -19.13 -4.41 -7.13
N LYS A 161 -20.36 -4.31 -6.59
CA LYS A 161 -21.06 -3.04 -6.37
C LYS A 161 -20.28 -2.10 -5.44
N PHE A 162 -19.64 -2.63 -4.40
CA PHE A 162 -18.85 -1.85 -3.45
C PHE A 162 -17.48 -1.51 -4.05
N ARG A 163 -16.82 -2.43 -4.75
CA ARG A 163 -15.54 -2.14 -5.45
C ARG A 163 -15.62 -1.03 -6.49
N ARG A 164 -16.77 -0.83 -7.13
CA ARG A 164 -16.98 0.20 -8.15
C ARG A 164 -17.55 1.51 -7.59
N ASN A 165 -17.81 1.58 -6.28
CA ASN A 165 -18.32 2.78 -5.64
C ASN A 165 -17.16 3.66 -5.16
N VAL A 166 -16.92 4.76 -5.87
CA VAL A 166 -15.80 5.69 -5.62
C VAL A 166 -15.82 6.27 -4.20
N THR A 167 -16.99 6.66 -3.69
CA THR A 167 -17.12 7.24 -2.34
C THR A 167 -16.79 6.21 -1.27
N LEU A 168 -17.28 4.98 -1.43
CA LEU A 168 -16.97 3.89 -0.49
C LEU A 168 -15.49 3.52 -0.55
N THR A 169 -14.88 3.47 -1.74
CA THR A 169 -13.44 3.26 -1.88
C THR A 169 -12.63 4.34 -1.17
N PHE A 170 -13.01 5.61 -1.28
CA PHE A 170 -12.32 6.72 -0.60
C PHE A 170 -12.38 6.60 0.92
N ILE A 171 -13.54 6.23 1.47
CA ILE A 171 -13.68 6.04 2.92
C ILE A 171 -12.84 4.83 3.37
N LEU A 172 -12.94 3.70 2.68
CA LEU A 172 -12.20 2.49 3.03
C LEU A 172 -10.69 2.68 2.90
N SER A 173 -10.20 3.46 1.93
CA SER A 173 -8.77 3.70 1.76
C SER A 173 -8.16 4.49 2.94
N ILE A 174 -8.92 5.43 3.52
CA ILE A 174 -8.52 6.13 4.74
C ILE A 174 -8.52 5.17 5.95
N VAL A 175 -9.59 4.38 6.09
CA VAL A 175 -9.72 3.39 7.18
C VAL A 175 -8.57 2.38 7.16
N ILE A 176 -8.19 1.89 5.98
CA ILE A 176 -7.06 0.99 5.79
C ILE A 176 -5.76 1.66 6.24
N ASN A 177 -5.48 2.90 5.82
CA ASN A 177 -4.26 3.58 6.23
C ASN A 177 -4.18 3.81 7.74
N ILE A 178 -5.31 4.11 8.40
CA ILE A 178 -5.39 4.19 9.86
C ILE A 178 -5.07 2.84 10.50
N GLY A 179 -5.68 1.76 10.01
CA GLY A 179 -5.41 0.39 10.49
C GLY A 179 -3.95 -0.01 10.32
N MET A 180 -3.34 0.35 9.18
CA MET A 180 -1.94 0.07 8.90
C MET A 180 -0.98 0.88 9.76
N TRP A 181 -1.34 2.08 10.16
CA TRP A 181 -0.60 2.83 11.19
C TRP A 181 -0.68 2.13 12.54
N PHE A 182 -1.88 1.70 12.95
CA PHE A 182 -2.06 0.93 14.18
C PHE A 182 -1.31 -0.39 14.18
N GLU A 183 -1.16 -1.05 13.02
CA GLU A 183 -0.35 -2.26 12.92
C GLU A 183 1.09 -2.02 13.35
N ARG A 184 1.72 -0.94 12.89
CA ARG A 184 3.12 -0.65 13.24
C ARG A 184 3.20 -0.22 14.70
N PHE A 185 2.24 0.57 15.17
CA PHE A 185 2.14 0.94 16.57
C PHE A 185 2.00 -0.28 17.48
N VAL A 186 1.11 -1.23 17.16
CA VAL A 186 0.89 -2.44 17.96
C VAL A 186 2.12 -3.32 17.94
N ILE A 187 2.71 -3.61 16.77
CA ILE A 187 3.93 -4.43 16.71
C ILE A 187 5.01 -3.81 17.59
N VAL A 188 5.27 -2.50 17.45
CA VAL A 188 6.38 -1.85 18.15
C VAL A 188 6.08 -1.63 19.63
N VAL A 189 5.02 -0.88 19.95
CA VAL A 189 4.78 -0.38 21.30
C VAL A 189 4.26 -1.49 22.23
N SER A 190 3.33 -2.33 21.77
CA SER A 190 2.77 -3.35 22.67
C SER A 190 3.81 -4.40 23.07
N SER A 191 4.74 -4.75 22.16
CA SER A 191 5.77 -5.75 22.41
C SER A 191 6.92 -5.22 23.28
N LEU A 192 7.18 -3.90 23.25
CA LEU A 192 8.18 -3.26 24.13
C LEU A 192 7.62 -2.90 25.51
N ALA A 193 6.35 -2.53 25.58
CA ALA A 193 5.71 -2.09 26.82
C ALA A 193 5.65 -3.19 27.88
N THR A 194 5.55 -4.45 27.45
CA THR A 194 5.53 -5.63 28.32
C THR A 194 6.42 -6.72 27.73
N ASP A 195 7.69 -6.72 28.14
CA ASP A 195 8.69 -7.68 27.70
C ASP A 195 8.95 -8.75 28.80
N TYR A 196 10.13 -9.36 28.77
CA TYR A 196 10.55 -10.42 29.69
C TYR A 196 10.49 -10.05 31.19
N LEU A 197 10.74 -8.79 31.56
CA LEU A 197 10.92 -8.37 32.95
C LEU A 197 9.73 -7.53 33.43
N PRO A 198 8.88 -8.03 34.35
CA PRO A 198 7.75 -7.26 34.87
C PRO A 198 8.12 -5.91 35.49
N SER A 199 9.34 -5.79 36.04
CA SER A 199 9.86 -4.53 36.60
C SER A 199 10.07 -3.43 35.57
N SER A 200 10.22 -3.79 34.29
CA SER A 200 10.49 -2.87 33.19
C SER A 200 9.22 -2.48 32.42
N TRP A 201 8.05 -2.98 32.84
CA TRP A 201 6.80 -2.72 32.14
C TRP A 201 6.38 -1.25 32.25
N GLY A 202 5.94 -0.70 31.14
CA GLY A 202 5.58 0.71 31.04
C GLY A 202 4.50 0.98 30.02
N TYR A 203 3.78 2.08 30.18
CA TYR A 203 2.82 2.56 29.20
C TYR A 203 3.39 3.76 28.44
N PHE A 204 3.28 3.72 27.12
CA PHE A 204 3.70 4.77 26.22
C PHE A 204 2.56 5.75 26.02
N THR A 205 2.74 6.96 26.55
CA THR A 205 1.88 8.11 26.28
C THR A 205 2.62 9.04 25.32
N PRO A 206 2.13 9.24 24.08
CA PRO A 206 2.77 10.17 23.15
C PRO A 206 2.68 11.59 23.71
N THR A 207 3.78 12.34 23.58
CA THR A 207 3.81 13.76 23.89
C THR A 207 3.21 14.57 22.74
N TYR A 208 2.93 15.85 23.00
CA TYR A 208 2.47 16.75 21.93
C TYR A 208 3.52 16.90 20.81
N VAL A 209 4.81 16.77 21.12
CA VAL A 209 5.89 16.84 20.12
C VAL A 209 5.84 15.64 19.17
N ASP A 210 5.57 14.44 19.69
CA ASP A 210 5.44 13.23 18.87
C ASP A 210 4.29 13.36 17.87
N VAL A 211 3.14 13.87 18.34
CA VAL A 211 1.95 14.09 17.51
C VAL A 211 2.19 15.19 16.47
N LEU A 212 2.77 16.32 16.87
CA LEU A 212 3.06 17.43 15.95
C LEU A 212 4.10 17.04 14.90
N THR A 213 5.10 16.24 15.26
CA THR A 213 6.09 15.73 14.31
C THR A 213 5.42 14.81 13.29
N TYR A 214 4.55 13.89 13.73
CA TYR A 214 3.78 13.03 12.84
C TYR A 214 2.88 13.85 11.89
N VAL A 215 2.09 14.79 12.41
CA VAL A 215 1.27 15.69 11.58
C VAL A 215 2.13 16.53 10.63
N GLY A 216 3.31 16.97 11.08
CA GLY A 216 4.27 17.71 10.27
C GLY A 216 4.73 16.94 9.04
N THR A 217 4.89 15.61 9.13
CA THR A 217 5.24 14.78 7.97
C THR A 217 4.15 14.76 6.89
N PHE A 218 2.87 14.79 7.26
CA PHE A 218 1.78 14.98 6.29
C PHE A 218 1.84 16.36 5.63
N GLY A 219 2.14 17.41 6.41
CA GLY A 219 2.32 18.76 5.87
C GLY A 219 3.45 18.82 4.84
N LEU A 220 4.59 18.21 5.15
CA LEU A 220 5.73 18.12 4.23
C LEU A 220 5.39 17.32 2.98
N PHE A 221 4.77 16.15 3.14
CA PHE A 221 4.33 15.30 2.04
C PHE A 221 3.36 16.02 1.11
N LEU A 222 2.30 16.62 1.66
CA LEU A 222 1.29 17.34 0.88
C LEU A 222 1.90 18.56 0.19
N THR A 223 2.84 19.25 0.82
CA THR A 223 3.55 20.37 0.20
C THR A 223 4.28 19.92 -1.07
N PHE A 224 5.12 18.89 -0.99
CA PHE A 224 5.83 18.37 -2.16
C PHE A 224 4.90 17.74 -3.20
N PHE A 225 3.86 17.04 -2.75
CA PHE A 225 2.86 16.46 -3.64
C PHE A 225 2.10 17.55 -4.42
N LEU A 226 1.64 18.61 -3.77
CA LEU A 226 0.96 19.73 -4.44
C LEU A 226 1.89 20.48 -5.39
N LEU A 227 3.17 20.67 -5.02
CA LEU A 227 4.18 21.21 -5.93
C LEU A 227 4.35 20.32 -7.17
N PHE A 228 4.39 19.00 -6.99
CA PHE A 228 4.42 18.05 -8.09
C PHE A 228 3.19 18.18 -9.01
N LEU A 229 1.97 18.21 -8.45
CA LEU A 229 0.74 18.37 -9.24
C LEU A 229 0.70 19.70 -10.01
N ARG A 230 1.32 20.75 -9.47
CA ARG A 230 1.34 22.09 -10.08
C ARG A 230 2.36 22.22 -11.20
N PHE A 231 3.56 21.66 -11.04
CA PHE A 231 4.69 21.91 -11.94
C PHE A 231 4.97 20.78 -12.93
N LEU A 232 4.51 19.55 -12.66
CA LEU A 232 4.76 18.38 -13.48
C LEU A 232 3.45 17.76 -13.99
N PRO A 233 3.47 17.06 -15.14
CA PRO A 233 2.29 16.36 -15.64
C PRO A 233 1.94 15.20 -14.71
N MET A 234 0.74 15.23 -14.13
CA MET A 234 0.23 14.19 -13.21
C MET A 234 0.08 12.81 -13.87
N VAL A 235 -0.05 12.79 -15.18
CA VAL A 235 -0.37 11.61 -15.98
C VAL A 235 0.76 11.36 -16.97
N ALA A 236 1.16 10.10 -17.12
CA ALA A 236 2.15 9.69 -18.12
C ALA A 236 1.55 9.73 -19.55
N ILE A 237 1.48 10.93 -20.13
CA ILE A 237 0.83 11.18 -21.44
C ILE A 237 1.43 10.32 -22.56
N ALA A 238 2.75 10.08 -22.53
CA ALA A 238 3.43 9.32 -23.56
C ALA A 238 2.98 7.86 -23.59
N GLU A 239 2.91 7.22 -22.41
CA GLU A 239 2.47 5.83 -22.26
C GLU A 239 0.99 5.67 -22.59
N ILE A 240 0.14 6.59 -22.13
CA ILE A 240 -1.29 6.55 -22.48
C ILE A 240 -1.47 6.57 -24.00
N LYS A 241 -0.78 7.46 -24.70
CA LYS A 241 -0.86 7.54 -26.16
C LYS A 241 -0.39 6.26 -26.84
N ALA A 242 0.58 5.54 -26.27
CA ALA A 242 1.09 4.29 -26.82
C ALA A 242 0.11 3.11 -26.66
N VAL A 243 -0.73 3.11 -25.62
CA VAL A 243 -1.70 2.02 -25.35
C VAL A 243 -3.11 2.30 -25.86
N LEU A 244 -3.36 3.50 -26.37
CA LEU A 244 -4.65 3.84 -26.99
C LEU A 244 -4.91 2.94 -28.22
N PRO A 245 -6.17 2.57 -28.51
CA PRO A 245 -6.52 1.74 -29.66
C PRO A 245 -5.94 2.27 -30.99
N GLN A 246 -5.88 3.60 -31.14
CA GLN A 246 -5.37 4.28 -32.34
C GLN A 246 -3.86 4.10 -32.56
N ALA A 247 -3.11 3.75 -31.52
CA ALA A 247 -1.68 3.46 -31.62
C ALA A 247 -1.40 2.03 -32.12
N ASN A 248 -2.40 1.14 -32.08
CA ASN A 248 -2.26 -0.21 -32.61
C ASN A 248 -2.22 -0.17 -34.15
N PRO A 249 -1.15 -0.66 -34.81
CA PRO A 249 -1.07 -0.70 -36.28
C PRO A 249 -2.23 -1.46 -36.95
N ALA A 250 -2.88 -2.38 -36.25
CA ALA A 250 -4.04 -3.12 -36.74
C ALA A 250 -5.35 -2.33 -36.71
N TYR A 251 -5.43 -1.22 -35.97
CA TYR A 251 -6.66 -0.42 -35.80
C TYR A 251 -7.20 0.10 -37.13
N TYR A 252 -6.33 0.67 -37.96
CA TYR A 252 -6.69 1.18 -39.29
C TYR A 252 -6.90 0.08 -40.34
N ARG A 253 -6.43 -1.15 -40.07
CA ARG A 253 -6.62 -2.28 -40.99
C ARG A 253 -8.06 -2.80 -40.98
N ASN A 254 -8.76 -2.64 -39.86
CA ASN A 254 -10.17 -3.02 -39.69
C ASN A 254 -11.15 -1.86 -39.92
N GLY A 255 -10.64 -0.61 -40.06
CA GLY A 255 -11.46 0.59 -40.28
C GLY A 255 -11.94 0.81 -41.71
N ASN A 256 -11.39 0.07 -42.68
CA ASN A 256 -11.85 0.08 -44.07
C ASN A 256 -12.92 -1.01 -44.29
N GLY A 257 -14.15 -0.73 -43.86
CA GLY A 257 -15.35 -1.19 -44.57
C GLY A 257 -15.80 -2.64 -44.46
N HIS A 258 -15.37 -3.44 -43.48
CA HIS A 258 -16.03 -4.72 -43.20
C HIS A 258 -16.40 -4.87 -41.72
N SER A 259 -17.66 -4.54 -41.42
CA SER A 259 -18.35 -5.04 -40.24
C SER A 259 -18.50 -6.56 -40.37
N SER A 260 -17.53 -7.33 -39.91
CA SER A 260 -17.81 -8.71 -39.55
C SER A 260 -18.53 -8.70 -38.21
N LYS A 261 -19.87 -8.72 -38.26
CA LYS A 261 -20.66 -9.32 -37.19
C LYS A 261 -20.15 -10.75 -37.03
N SER A 262 -19.71 -11.11 -35.83
CA SER A 262 -19.57 -12.51 -35.43
C SER A 262 -20.07 -12.64 -34.00
N GLU A 263 -21.21 -13.32 -33.93
CA GLU A 263 -21.82 -14.12 -32.86
C GLU A 263 -21.07 -14.27 -31.52
#